data_AF-A0A9D6VN34-F1
#
_entry.id   AF-A0A9D6VN34-F1
#
_cell.length_a   1.000
_cell.length_b   1.000
_cell.length_c   1.000
_cell.angle_alpha   90.00
_cell.angle_beta   90.00
_cell.angle_gamma   90.00
#
_symmetry.space_group_name_H-M   'P 1'
#
loop_
_entity.id
_entity.type
_entity.pdbx_description
1 polymer ?
#
loop_
_entity_poly.entity_id
_entity_poly.type
_entity_poly.pdbx_seq_one_letter_code
_entity_poly.pdbx_strand_id
1 'polypeptide(L)'
;MAEVVVRSKKETLKWSFIVLVLLSGVVLNVVFAKISVIIRLVAWIFLAIFAVFLAYHTQKGKEAWGFMQAAQVELRKVVWPTRRETLQTTLVVVVMVIIMSMLLWGIDSVLLWAVSLLTGRKG
;
A
#
# COMPACT_ATOMS: atom_id res chain seq x y z
N MET A 1 -18.57 16.33 -16.18
CA MET A 1 -19.57 15.68 -15.31
C MET A 1 -20.02 14.40 -16.02
N ALA A 2 -19.75 13.25 -15.38
CA ALA A 2 -20.24 11.90 -15.67
C ALA A 2 -20.56 11.53 -17.14
N GLU A 3 -19.54 11.15 -17.91
CA GLU A 3 -19.78 10.16 -18.96
C GLU A 3 -20.16 8.86 -18.26
N VAL A 4 -21.45 8.60 -18.30
CA VAL A 4 -22.08 7.33 -17.95
C VAL A 4 -21.31 6.24 -18.68
N VAL A 5 -20.52 5.47 -17.93
CA VAL A 5 -19.91 4.23 -18.39
C VAL A 5 -21.02 3.39 -18.99
N VAL A 6 -21.09 3.33 -20.32
CA VAL A 6 -21.99 2.43 -21.04
C VAL A 6 -21.48 1.02 -20.78
N ARG A 7 -21.90 0.48 -19.63
CA ARG A 7 -21.58 -0.85 -19.16
C ARG A 7 -22.24 -1.83 -20.11
N SER A 8 -21.44 -2.47 -20.97
CA SER A 8 -21.90 -3.63 -21.74
C SER A 8 -22.57 -4.60 -20.77
N LYS A 9 -23.85 -4.93 -21.01
CA LYS A 9 -24.66 -5.77 -20.09
C LYS A 9 -23.96 -7.09 -19.75
N LYS A 10 -23.20 -7.64 -20.71
CA LYS A 10 -22.42 -8.88 -20.54
C LYS A 10 -21.25 -8.71 -19.57
N GLU A 11 -20.60 -7.56 -19.55
CA GLU A 11 -19.47 -7.26 -18.64
C GLU A 11 -19.98 -7.02 -17.22
N THR A 12 -21.14 -6.37 -17.07
CA THR A 12 -21.79 -6.20 -15.76
C THR A 12 -22.26 -7.50 -15.15
N LEU A 13 -22.72 -8.43 -15.98
CA LEU A 13 -23.13 -9.76 -15.54
C LEU A 13 -21.92 -10.58 -15.03
N LYS A 14 -20.78 -10.54 -15.72
CA LYS A 14 -19.55 -11.22 -15.29
C LYS A 14 -19.02 -10.65 -13.96
N TRP A 15 -19.04 -9.33 -13.80
CA TRP A 15 -18.63 -8.68 -12.54
C TRP A 15 -19.58 -9.01 -11.38
N SER A 16 -20.89 -9.08 -11.64
CA SER A 16 -21.86 -9.53 -10.63
C SER A 16 -21.60 -10.97 -10.20
N PHE A 17 -21.22 -11.84 -11.13
CA PHE A 17 -20.90 -13.24 -10.85
C PHE A 17 -19.64 -13.37 -9.97
N ILE A 18 -18.60 -12.58 -10.25
CA ILE A 18 -17.37 -12.53 -9.42
C ILE A 18 -17.68 -12.05 -8.00
N VAL A 19 -18.52 -11.01 -7.84
CA VAL A 19 -18.94 -10.53 -6.52
C VAL A 19 -19.75 -11.61 -5.77
N LEU A 20 -20.60 -12.36 -6.47
CA LEU A 20 -21.35 -13.48 -5.89
C LEU A 20 -20.43 -14.62 -5.41
N VAL A 21 -19.36 -14.90 -6.17
CA VAL A 21 -18.32 -15.88 -5.82
C VAL A 21 -17.44 -15.41 -4.65
N LEU A 22 -17.19 -14.11 -4.51
CA LEU A 22 -16.49 -13.56 -3.34
C LEU A 22 -17.37 -13.58 -2.09
N LEU A 23 -18.66 -13.25 -2.23
CA LEU A 23 -19.64 -13.31 -1.15
C LEU A 23 -19.88 -14.76 -0.68
N SER A 24 -19.86 -15.74 -1.58
CA SER A 24 -19.96 -17.15 -1.19
C SER A 24 -18.78 -17.59 -0.32
N GLY A 25 -17.57 -17.05 -0.54
CA GLY A 25 -16.40 -17.25 0.33
C GLY A 25 -16.60 -16.71 1.77
N VAL A 26 -17.30 -15.59 1.92
CA VAL A 26 -17.67 -15.04 3.24
C VAL A 26 -18.70 -15.94 3.93
N VAL A 27 -19.72 -16.41 3.20
CA VAL A 27 -20.77 -17.31 3.73
C VAL A 27 -20.18 -18.66 4.14
N LEU A 28 -19.27 -19.23 3.34
CA LEU A 28 -18.55 -20.47 3.64
C LEU A 28 -17.74 -20.35 4.94
N ASN A 29 -17.15 -19.18 5.23
CA ASN A 29 -16.40 -18.95 6.46
C ASN A 29 -17.31 -19.00 7.71
N VAL A 30 -18.51 -18.43 7.61
CA VAL A 30 -19.48 -18.37 8.71
C VAL A 30 -20.15 -19.72 8.95
N VAL A 31 -20.46 -20.49 7.90
CA VAL A 31 -21.09 -21.82 8.00
C VAL A 31 -20.08 -22.90 8.45
N PHE A 32 -18.81 -22.80 8.05
CA PHE A 32 -17.76 -23.79 8.37
C PHE A 32 -16.83 -23.36 9.53
N ALA A 33 -17.35 -22.63 10.53
CA ALA A 33 -16.57 -22.20 11.70
C ALA A 33 -16.05 -23.36 12.59
N LYS A 34 -16.51 -24.60 12.38
CA LYS A 34 -16.11 -25.80 13.14
C LYS A 34 -15.08 -26.70 12.46
N ILE A 35 -14.65 -26.41 11.23
CA ILE A 35 -13.74 -27.29 10.46
C ILE A 35 -12.29 -26.78 10.45
N SER A 36 -11.35 -27.70 10.20
CA SER A 36 -9.90 -27.46 10.13
C SER A 36 -9.53 -26.26 9.23
N VAL A 37 -8.62 -25.41 9.74
CA VAL A 37 -8.14 -24.17 9.09
C VAL A 37 -7.56 -24.40 7.69
N ILE A 38 -7.02 -25.60 7.43
CA ILE A 38 -6.37 -25.96 6.16
C ILE A 38 -7.38 -25.98 5.01
N ILE A 39 -8.57 -26.55 5.22
CA ILE A 39 -9.60 -26.68 4.18
C ILE A 39 -10.10 -25.29 3.76
N ARG A 40 -10.21 -24.36 4.72
CA ARG A 40 -10.57 -22.97 4.46
C ARG A 40 -9.53 -22.27 3.58
N LEU A 41 -8.24 -22.44 3.89
CA LEU A 41 -7.13 -21.88 3.12
C LEU A 41 -7.13 -22.37 1.67
N VAL A 42 -7.33 -23.68 1.46
CA VAL A 42 -7.41 -24.27 0.11
C VAL A 42 -8.62 -23.72 -0.66
N ALA A 43 -9.77 -23.56 -0.01
CA ALA A 43 -10.95 -22.96 -0.63
C ALA A 43 -10.72 -21.49 -1.05
N TRP A 44 -10.04 -20.69 -0.22
CA TRP A 44 -9.67 -19.31 -0.57
C TRP A 44 -8.69 -19.26 -1.76
N ILE A 45 -7.70 -20.15 -1.79
CA ILE A 45 -6.74 -20.24 -2.90
C ILE A 45 -7.45 -20.63 -4.20
N PHE A 46 -8.35 -21.62 -4.15
CA PHE A 46 -9.10 -22.05 -5.34
C PHE A 46 -10.02 -20.95 -5.89
N LEU A 47 -10.75 -20.26 -5.01
CA LEU A 47 -11.58 -19.13 -5.40
C LEU A 47 -10.78 -17.95 -5.98
N ALA A 48 -9.62 -17.64 -5.39
CA ALA A 48 -8.73 -16.59 -5.89
C ALA A 48 -8.20 -16.94 -7.29
N ILE A 49 -7.77 -18.18 -7.51
CA ILE A 49 -7.30 -18.65 -8.83
C ILE A 49 -8.43 -18.57 -9.86
N PHE A 50 -9.64 -19.00 -9.50
CA PHE A 50 -10.79 -18.96 -10.40
C PHE A 50 -11.20 -17.52 -10.76
N ALA A 51 -11.19 -16.61 -9.78
CA ALA A 51 -11.46 -15.19 -10.02
C ALA A 51 -10.42 -14.55 -10.94
N VAL A 52 -9.13 -14.87 -10.74
CA VAL A 52 -8.03 -14.41 -11.60
C VAL A 52 -8.19 -14.95 -13.03
N PHE A 53 -8.55 -16.23 -13.18
CA PHE A 53 -8.81 -16.84 -14.49
C PHE A 53 -9.94 -16.14 -15.26
N LEU A 54 -11.05 -15.83 -14.57
CA LEU A 54 -12.16 -15.07 -15.15
C LEU A 54 -11.77 -13.63 -15.50
N ALA A 55 -10.94 -12.99 -14.66
CA ALA A 55 -10.45 -11.64 -14.91
C ALA A 55 -9.56 -11.59 -16.16
N TYR A 56 -8.68 -12.58 -16.39
CA TYR A 56 -7.85 -12.66 -17.61
C TYR A 56 -8.69 -12.79 -18.89
N HIS A 57 -9.85 -13.43 -18.82
CA HIS A 57 -10.77 -13.57 -19.95
C HIS A 57 -11.63 -12.32 -20.22
N THR A 58 -11.48 -11.26 -19.44
CA THR A 58 -12.26 -10.02 -19.56
C THR A 58 -11.45 -8.95 -20.33
N GLN A 59 -12.10 -8.10 -21.13
CA GLN A 59 -11.42 -7.04 -21.93
C GLN A 59 -10.54 -6.13 -21.05
N LYS A 60 -11.01 -5.79 -19.85
CA LYS A 60 -10.26 -5.02 -18.84
C LYS A 60 -9.01 -5.73 -18.32
N GLY A 61 -9.02 -7.07 -18.27
CA GLY A 61 -7.85 -7.87 -17.86
C GLY A 61 -6.74 -7.85 -18.90
N LYS A 62 -7.10 -7.90 -20.19
CA LYS A 62 -6.13 -7.77 -21.30
C LYS A 62 -5.51 -6.36 -21.38
N GLU A 63 -6.33 -5.32 -21.17
CA GLU A 63 -5.84 -3.93 -21.06
C GLU A 63 -4.85 -3.76 -19.90
N ALA A 64 -5.18 -4.30 -18.71
CA ALA A 64 -4.30 -4.26 -17.55
C ALA A 64 -2.98 -5.03 -17.78
N TRP A 65 -3.02 -6.16 -18.49
CA TRP A 65 -1.82 -6.92 -18.85
C TRP A 65 -0.91 -6.12 -19.81
N GLY A 66 -1.49 -5.47 -20.82
CA GLY A 66 -0.75 -4.56 -21.70
C GLY A 66 -0.13 -3.38 -20.94
N PHE A 67 -0.87 -2.78 -20.01
CA PHE A 67 -0.36 -1.72 -19.13
C PHE A 67 0.79 -2.20 -18.25
N MET A 68 0.72 -3.41 -17.70
CA MET A 68 1.79 -3.99 -16.89
C MET A 68 3.09 -4.16 -17.70
N GLN A 69 2.98 -4.64 -18.94
CA GLN A 69 4.13 -4.76 -19.84
C GLN A 69 4.73 -3.39 -20.17
N ALA A 70 3.89 -2.40 -20.49
CA ALA A 70 4.34 -1.02 -20.73
C ALA A 70 5.01 -0.41 -19.50
N ALA A 71 4.46 -0.64 -18.30
CA ALA A 71 5.03 -0.18 -17.04
C ALA A 71 6.41 -0.82 -16.78
N GLN A 72 6.61 -2.10 -17.10
CA GLN A 72 7.93 -2.73 -17.01
C GLN A 72 8.96 -2.12 -17.97
N VAL A 73 8.54 -1.70 -19.17
CA VAL A 73 9.42 -1.00 -20.12
C VAL A 73 9.80 0.38 -19.58
N GLU A 74 8.87 1.10 -18.95
CA GLU A 74 9.14 2.40 -18.35
C GLU A 74 10.00 2.31 -17.09
N LEU A 75 9.78 1.29 -16.25
CA LEU A 75 10.61 1.02 -15.07
C LEU A 75 12.07 0.74 -15.43
N ARG A 76 12.36 0.20 -16.62
CA ARG A 76 13.74 0.05 -17.11
C ARG A 76 14.40 1.38 -17.48
N LYS A 77 13.61 2.43 -17.74
CA LYS A 77 14.12 3.79 -17.98
C LYS A 77 14.40 4.53 -16.67
N VAL A 78 13.98 3.98 -15.53
CA VAL A 78 14.34 4.53 -14.22
C VAL A 78 15.82 4.26 -13.99
N VAL A 79 16.62 5.29 -14.26
CA VAL A 79 18.03 5.30 -13.94
C VAL A 79 18.14 5.48 -12.43
N TRP A 80 18.28 4.37 -11.72
CA TRP A 80 18.45 4.44 -10.28
C TRP A 80 19.78 5.12 -9.97
N PRO A 81 19.76 6.19 -9.16
CA PRO A 81 20.95 6.96 -8.84
C PRO A 81 22.02 6.06 -8.21
N THR A 82 23.28 6.36 -8.51
CA THR A 82 24.39 5.56 -8.00
C THR A 82 24.49 5.71 -6.47
N ARG A 83 25.01 4.69 -5.78
CA ARG A 83 25.14 4.72 -4.30
C ARG A 83 25.86 5.98 -3.79
N ARG A 84 26.79 6.54 -4.58
CA ARG A 84 27.55 7.74 -4.22
C ARG A 84 26.67 8.99 -4.19
N GLU A 85 25.79 9.17 -5.17
CA GLU A 85 24.86 10.31 -5.23
C GLU A 85 23.81 10.26 -4.11
N THR A 86 23.26 9.07 -3.85
CA THR A 86 22.29 8.85 -2.76
C THR A 86 22.90 9.12 -1.39
N LEU A 87 24.15 8.67 -1.18
CA LEU A 87 24.86 8.92 0.08
C LEU A 87 25.23 10.39 0.26
N GLN A 88 25.63 11.09 -0.80
CA GLN A 88 25.95 12.52 -0.72
C GLN A 88 24.72 13.33 -0.29
N THR A 89 23.56 13.05 -0.87
CA THR A 89 22.31 13.74 -0.52
C THR A 89 21.86 13.38 0.90
N THR A 90 21.94 12.11 1.28
CA THR A 90 21.58 11.65 2.63
C THR A 90 22.49 12.26 3.70
N LEU A 91 23.80 12.36 3.43
CA LEU A 91 24.77 12.94 4.35
C LEU A 91 24.49 14.42 4.61
N VAL A 92 24.12 15.19 3.58
CA VAL A 92 23.68 16.58 3.74
C VAL A 92 22.47 16.68 4.66
N VAL A 93 21.46 15.80 4.47
CA VAL A 93 20.27 15.75 5.34
C VAL A 93 20.65 15.38 6.77
N VAL A 94 21.52 14.38 6.98
CA VAL A 94 21.99 13.97 8.32
C VAL A 94 22.69 15.12 9.03
N VAL A 95 23.56 15.86 8.35
CA VAL A 95 24.22 17.04 8.92
C VAL A 95 23.19 18.10 9.32
N MET A 96 22.21 18.38 8.46
CA MET A 96 21.14 19.33 8.77
C MET A 96 20.34 18.90 10.02
N VAL A 97 19.99 17.62 10.13
CA VAL A 97 19.26 17.08 11.29
C VAL A 97 20.08 17.18 12.57
N ILE A 98 21.39 16.92 12.53
CA ILE A 98 22.29 17.07 13.69
C ILE A 98 22.36 18.53 14.15
N ILE A 99 22.45 19.47 13.22
CA ILE A 99 22.46 20.90 13.55
C ILE A 99 21.13 21.29 14.20
N MET A 100 20.01 20.89 13.61
CA MET A 100 18.68 21.19 14.16
C MET A 100 18.47 20.56 15.53
N SER A 101 18.86 19.29 15.73
CA SER A 101 18.73 18.62 17.02
C SER A 101 19.59 19.27 18.11
N MET A 102 20.81 19.69 17.77
CA MET A 102 21.69 20.41 18.68
C MET A 102 21.13 21.79 19.06
N LEU A 103 20.57 22.51 18.10
CA LEU A 103 19.93 23.81 18.34
C LEU A 103 18.68 23.68 19.21
N LEU A 104 17.78 22.75 18.90
CA LEU A 104 16.59 22.49 19.71
C LEU A 104 16.99 22.10 21.13
N TRP A 105 17.86 21.11 21.29
CA TRP A 105 18.34 20.69 22.61
C TRP A 105 18.94 21.84 23.42
N GLY A 106 19.70 22.74 22.78
CA GLY A 106 20.24 23.93 23.44
C GLY A 106 19.14 24.87 23.93
N ILE A 107 18.16 25.17 23.09
CA ILE A 107 17.03 26.05 23.44
C ILE A 107 16.17 25.41 24.53
N ASP A 108 15.82 24.13 24.39
CA ASP A 108 15.04 23.38 25.38
C ASP A 108 15.75 23.38 26.74
N SER A 109 17.07 23.17 26.77
CA SER A 109 17.87 23.19 28.00
C SER A 109 17.87 24.57 28.68
N VAL A 110 18.01 25.65 27.90
CA VAL A 110 17.97 27.03 28.41
C VAL A 110 16.57 27.38 28.91
N LEU A 111 15.52 26.94 28.21
CA LEU A 111 14.14 27.18 28.59
C LEU A 111 13.80 26.43 29.88
N LEU A 112 14.23 25.18 30.03
CA LEU A 112 14.11 24.40 31.26
C LEU A 112 14.84 25.07 32.43
N TRP A 113 16.06 25.58 32.20
CA TRP A 113 16.81 26.34 33.21
C TRP A 113 16.12 27.64 33.61
N ALA A 114 15.59 28.40 32.65
CA ALA A 114 14.84 29.63 32.93
C ALA A 114 13.55 29.33 33.72
N VAL A 115 12.81 28.28 33.35
CA VAL A 115 11.58 27.86 34.04
C VAL A 115 11.89 27.36 35.45
N SER A 116 12.98 26.62 35.67
CA SER A 116 13.37 26.15 37.01
C SER A 116 13.78 27.31 37.92
N LEU A 117 14.45 28.34 37.39
CA LEU A 117 14.73 29.59 38.10
C LEU A 117 13.45 30.33 38.49
N LEU A 118 12.52 30.52 37.55
CA LEU A 118 11.26 31.23 37.81
C LEU A 118 10.33 30.46 38.76
N THR A 119 10.30 29.14 38.66
CA THR A 119 9.47 28.27 39.53
C THR A 119 10.14 28.00 40.88
N GLY A 120 11.38 28.44 41.09
CA GLY A 120 12.13 28.24 42.34
C GLY A 120 12.43 26.78 42.65
N ARG A 121 12.21 25.86 41.71
CA ARG A 121 12.48 24.43 41.88
C ARG A 121 13.96 24.19 41.63
N LYS A 122 14.77 24.43 42.66
CA LYS A 122 16.15 23.92 42.75
C LYS A 122 16.08 22.40 42.88
N GLY A 123 16.33 21.69 41.79
CA GLY A 123 16.39 20.24 41.71
C GLY A 123 16.66 19.81 40.29
#